data_AF-A0A519MTW2-F1
#
_entry.id   AF-A0A519MTW2-F1
#
_cell.length_a   1.000
_cell.length_b   1.000
_cell.length_c   1.000
_cell.angle_alpha   90.00
_cell.angle_beta   90.00
_cell.angle_gamma   90.00
#
_symmetry.space_group_name_H-M   'P 1'
#
loop_
_entity.id
_entity.type
_entity.pdbx_description
1 polymer ?
#
loop_
_entity_poly.entity_id
_entity_poly.type
_entity_poly.pdbx_seq_one_letter_code
_entity_poly.pdbx_strand_id
1 'polypeptide(L)' 'PTGYAINPARDLGPRIAHFLLPIKNKRDSDWSYSWIPVVGPIAGALLAALIFSFL' A
#
# COMPACT_ATOMS: atom_id res chain seq x y z
N PRO A 1 14.07 6.90 2.87
CA PRO A 1 13.59 5.80 1.98
C PRO A 1 12.14 5.43 2.32
N THR A 2 11.27 5.28 1.33
CA THR A 2 9.95 4.64 1.51
C THR A 2 10.17 3.14 1.67
N GLY A 3 9.53 2.52 2.67
CA GLY A 3 9.59 1.07 2.87
C GLY A 3 8.92 0.32 1.71
N TYR A 4 9.22 -0.97 1.54
CA TYR A 4 8.69 -1.77 0.44
C TYR A 4 7.17 -1.93 0.52
N ALA A 5 6.48 -1.39 -0.48
CA ALA A 5 5.03 -1.36 -0.62
C ALA A 5 4.47 -2.65 -1.23
N ILE A 6 4.70 -3.81 -0.59
CA ILE A 6 4.25 -5.12 -1.09
C ILE A 6 2.91 -5.58 -0.51
N ASN A 7 2.37 -4.90 0.51
CA ASN A 7 1.17 -5.35 1.19
C ASN A 7 0.18 -4.20 1.38
N PRO A 8 -1.03 -4.30 0.80
CA PRO A 8 -2.07 -3.27 0.94
C PRO A 8 -2.42 -2.94 2.40
N ALA A 9 -2.53 -3.95 3.27
CA ALA A 9 -2.87 -3.74 4.68
C ALA A 9 -1.72 -3.06 5.44
N ARG A 10 -0.48 -3.35 5.06
CA ARG A 10 0.73 -2.76 5.66
C ARG A 10 0.85 -1.26 5.35
N ASP A 11 0.27 -0.79 4.25
CA ASP A 11 0.26 0.63 3.86
C ASP A 11 -1.04 1.34 4.29
N LEU A 12 -2.20 0.84 3.89
CA LEU A 12 -3.48 1.54 4.07
C LEU A 12 -3.87 1.71 5.54
N GLY A 13 -3.68 0.68 6.37
CA GLY A 13 -4.05 0.73 7.79
C GLY A 13 -3.35 1.88 8.53
N PRO A 14 -2.00 1.92 8.52
CA PRO A 14 -1.25 3.04 9.08
C PRO A 14 -1.58 4.40 8.44
N ARG A 15 -1.88 4.45 7.14
CA ARG A 15 -2.26 5.69 6.44
C ARG A 15 -3.61 6.25 6.91
N ILE A 16 -4.62 5.40 7.07
CA ILE A 16 -5.93 5.80 7.61
C ILE A 16 -5.77 6.30 9.05
N ALA A 17 -4.99 5.60 9.88
CA ALA A 17 -4.69 6.05 11.24
C ALA A 17 -3.98 7.41 11.25
N HIS A 18 -2.97 7.60 10.40
CA HIS A 18 -2.27 8.88 10.25
C HIS A 18 -3.21 10.01 9.81
N PHE A 19 -4.18 9.72 8.94
CA PHE A 19 -5.18 10.69 8.50
C PHE A 19 -6.12 11.10 9.64
N LEU A 20 -6.68 10.13 10.36
CA LEU A 20 -7.70 10.34 11.39
C LEU A 20 -7.13 10.91 12.70
N LEU A 21 -5.95 10.45 13.12
CA LEU A 21 -5.41 10.81 14.44
C LEU A 21 -4.91 12.26 14.47
N PRO A 22 -5.19 13.01 15.55
CA PRO A 22 -4.68 14.37 15.74
C PRO A 22 -3.22 14.33 16.17
N ILE A 23 -2.30 14.32 15.20
CA ILE A 23 -0.85 14.33 15.42
C ILE A 23 -0.33 15.77 15.18
N LYS A 24 0.29 16.37 16.20
CA LYS A 24 0.88 17.70 16.11
C LYS A 24 1.98 17.74 15.04
N ASN A 25 1.95 18.74 14.17
CA ASN A 25 2.92 18.95 13.07
C ASN A 25 3.02 17.77 12.08
N LYS A 26 1.94 17.00 11.87
CA LYS A 26 1.95 15.90 10.89
C LYS A 26 2.01 16.41 9.44
N ARG A 27 2.69 15.67 8.58
CA ARG A 27 2.71 15.90 7.13
C ARG A 27 1.37 15.47 6.50
N ASP A 28 1.17 15.73 5.22
CA ASP A 28 0.05 15.16 4.47
C ASP A 28 0.07 13.61 4.43
N SER A 29 -1.10 12.99 4.26
CA SER A 29 -1.20 11.52 4.22
C SER A 29 -0.85 10.90 2.87
N ASP A 30 -0.41 11.70 1.88
CA ASP A 30 0.16 11.27 0.60
C ASP A 30 -0.83 10.41 -0.20
N TRP A 31 -2.06 10.89 -0.28
CA TRP A 31 -3.18 10.17 -0.88
C TRP A 31 -3.01 9.95 -2.38
N SER A 32 -2.27 10.82 -3.08
CA SER A 32 -1.95 10.66 -4.50
C SER A 32 -1.14 9.37 -4.78
N TYR A 33 -0.30 8.93 -3.83
CA TYR A 33 0.45 7.68 -3.91
C TYR A 33 -0.32 6.46 -3.38
N SER A 34 -1.37 6.66 -2.56
CA SER A 34 -2.01 5.61 -1.75
C SER A 34 -2.58 4.40 -2.50
N TRP A 35 -2.91 4.54 -3.79
CA TRP A 35 -3.46 3.45 -4.59
C TRP A 35 -2.38 2.50 -5.13
N ILE A 36 -1.15 2.98 -5.31
CA ILE A 36 -0.01 2.20 -5.80
C ILE A 36 0.32 0.99 -4.89
N PRO A 37 0.49 1.14 -3.56
CA PRO A 37 0.73 0.02 -2.65
C PRO A 37 -0.46 -0.94 -2.50
N VAL A 38 -1.59 -0.65 -3.16
CA VAL A 38 -2.79 -1.49 -3.17
C VAL A 38 -2.88 -2.25 -4.48
N VAL A 39 -2.98 -1.51 -5.59
CA VAL A 39 -3.18 -2.08 -6.93
C VAL A 39 -1.93 -2.82 -7.41
N GLY A 40 -0.74 -2.26 -7.17
CA GLY A 40 0.53 -2.88 -7.59
C GLY A 40 0.71 -4.28 -7.02
N PRO A 41 0.65 -4.47 -5.69
CA PRO A 41 0.77 -5.80 -5.10
C PRO A 41 -0.34 -6.77 -5.46
N ILE A 42 -1.60 -6.31 -5.56
CA ILE A 42 -2.71 -7.18 -5.96
C ILE A 42 -2.49 -7.67 -7.40
N ALA A 43 -2.17 -6.78 -8.33
CA ALA A 43 -1.89 -7.15 -9.71
C ALA A 43 -0.68 -8.10 -9.81
N GLY A 44 0.40 -7.79 -9.09
CA GLY A 44 1.60 -8.64 -9.06
C GLY A 44 1.33 -10.03 -8.48
N ALA A 45 0.54 -10.13 -7.40
CA ALA A 45 0.18 -11.41 -6.79
C ALA A 45 -0.71 -12.24 -7.72
N LEU A 46 -1.69 -11.63 -8.39
CA LEU A 46 -2.53 -12.30 -9.38
C LEU A 46 -1.71 -12.80 -10.58
N LEU A 47 -0.81 -11.97 -11.12
CA LEU A 47 0.10 -12.36 -12.21
C LEU A 47 1.02 -13.50 -11.79
N ALA A 48 1.62 -13.42 -10.60
CA ALA A 48 2.49 -14.47 -10.08
C ALA A 48 1.75 -15.79 -9.89
N ALA A 49 0.54 -15.76 -9.31
CA ALA A 49 -0.30 -16.94 -9.14
C ALA A 49 -0.70 -17.56 -10.48
N LEU A 50 -1.05 -16.72 -11.47
CA LEU A 50 -1.38 -17.16 -12.82
C LEU A 50 -0.18 -17.85 -13.48
N ILE A 51 0.98 -17.21 -13.48
CA ILE A 51 2.20 -17.79 -14.05
C ILE A 51 2.54 -19.11 -13.37
N PHE A 52 2.49 -19.15 -12.03
CA PHE A 52 2.77 -20.36 -11.26
C PHE A 52 1.82 -21.51 -11.61
N SER A 53 0.55 -21.24 -11.97
CA SER A 53 -0.39 -22.29 -12.38
C SER A 53 -0.06 -22.96 -13.72
N PHE A 54 0.82 -22.36 -14.53
CA PHE A 54 1.28 -22.91 -15.81
C PHE A 54 2.70 -23.51 -15.75
N LEU A 55 3.38 -23.42 -14.61
CA LEU A 55 4.69 -24.02 -14.36
C LEU A 55 4.53 -25.41 -13.75
#